data_AF-S7N133-F1
#
_entry.id   AF-S7N133-F1
#
_cell.length_a   1.000
_cell.length_b   1.000
_cell.length_c   1.000
_cell.angle_alpha   90.00
_cell.angle_beta   90.00
_cell.angle_gamma   90.00
#
_symmetry.space_group_name_H-M   'P 1'
#
loop_
_entity.id
_entity.type
_entity.pdbx_description
1 polymer ?
#
loop_
_entity_poly.entity_id
_entity_poly.type
_entity_poly.pdbx_seq_one_letter_code
_entity_poly.pdbx_strand_id
1 'polypeptide(L)' 'MTCEGCSNAAARVLNKLGGVEFEIDLPNKKVCIDSEHNVDTLLETLKKTGKTVTYIGPK' A
#
# COMPACT_ATOMS: atom_id res chain seq x y z
N MET A 1 1.40 -2.21 9.30
CA MET A 1 2.40 -1.14 9.51
C MET A 1 2.42 -0.80 10.99
N THR A 2 3.57 -0.80 11.67
CA THR A 2 3.66 -0.61 13.14
C THR A 2 4.44 0.62 13.57
N CYS A 3 5.17 1.26 12.64
CA CYS A 3 5.95 2.47 12.87
C CYS A 3 6.13 3.20 11.53
N GLU A 4 6.71 4.40 11.58
CA GLU A 4 7.02 5.22 10.39
C GLU A 4 7.89 4.48 9.36
N GLY A 5 8.81 3.62 9.83
CA GLY A 5 9.59 2.77 8.93
C GLY A 5 8.73 1.82 8.09
N CYS A 6 7.60 1.35 8.63
CA CYS A 6 6.67 0.49 7.89
C CYS A 6 5.84 1.27 6.86
N SER A 7 5.39 2.48 7.20
CA SER A 7 4.68 3.34 6.24
C SER A 7 5.63 3.78 5.11
N ASN A 8 6.88 4.11 5.43
CA ASN A 8 7.89 4.46 4.44
C ASN A 8 8.21 3.28 3.49
N ALA A 9 8.24 2.05 4.00
CA ALA A 9 8.41 0.86 3.17
C ALA A 9 7.24 0.66 2.19
N ALA A 10 5.99 0.86 2.65
CA ALA A 10 4.80 0.81 1.79
C ALA A 10 4.83 1.92 0.72
N ALA A 11 5.10 3.16 1.12
CA ALA A 11 5.23 4.29 0.21
C ALA A 11 6.32 4.04 -0.86
N ARG A 12 7.47 3.48 -0.46
CA ARG A 12 8.58 3.19 -1.38
C ARG A 12 8.19 2.20 -2.47
N VAL A 13 7.48 1.12 -2.14
CA VAL A 13 7.10 0.11 -3.15
C VAL A 13 6.00 0.64 -4.08
N LEU A 14 5.09 1.47 -3.57
CA LEU A 14 4.04 2.12 -4.38
C LEU A 14 4.62 3.19 -5.31
N ASN A 15 5.51 4.05 -4.81
CA ASN A 15 6.23 5.02 -5.64
C ASN A 15 7.05 4.35 -6.76
N LYS A 16 7.62 3.16 -6.48
CA LYS A 16 8.34 2.38 -7.49
C LYS A 16 7.41 1.75 -8.54
N LEU A 17 6.17 1.40 -8.16
CA LEU A 17 5.16 0.93 -9.11
C LEU A 17 4.75 2.05 -10.07
N GLY A 18 4.55 3.27 -9.54
CA GLY A 18 4.10 4.43 -10.32
C GLY A 18 2.64 4.31 -10.77
N GLY A 19 2.06 5.41 -11.24
CA GLY A 19 0.63 5.44 -11.65
C GLY A 19 -0.32 5.17 -10.49
N VAL A 20 0.05 5.56 -9.28
CA VAL A 20 -0.73 5.41 -8.05
C VAL A 20 -0.71 6.74 -7.29
N GLU A 21 -1.89 7.18 -6.84
CA GLU A 21 -2.02 8.15 -5.76
C GLU A 21 -2.44 7.38 -4.51
N PHE A 22 -1.91 7.74 -3.33
CA PHE A 22 -2.22 7.00 -2.13
C PHE A 22 -2.13 7.83 -0.85
N GLU A 23 -2.89 7.39 0.14
CA GLU A 23 -2.89 7.92 1.51
C GLU A 23 -2.60 6.77 2.48
N ILE A 24 -1.68 7.00 3.43
CA ILE A 24 -1.34 6.02 4.46
C ILE A 24 -1.89 6.48 5.81
N ASP A 25 -2.82 5.71 6.35
CA ASP A 25 -3.33 5.86 7.70
C ASP A 25 -2.59 4.88 8.62
N LEU A 26 -1.49 5.35 9.20
CA LEU A 26 -0.65 4.55 10.09
C LEU A 26 -1.40 4.13 11.39
N PRO A 27 -2.16 5.01 12.08
CA PRO A 27 -2.96 4.62 13.24
C PRO A 27 -3.92 3.46 12.96
N ASN A 28 -4.62 3.48 11.82
CA ASN A 28 -5.57 2.43 11.44
C ASN A 28 -4.95 1.31 10.60
N LYS A 29 -3.65 1.39 10.29
CA LYS A 29 -2.90 0.43 9.47
C LYS A 29 -3.49 0.23 8.08
N LYS A 30 -4.04 1.28 7.48
CA LYS A 30 -4.68 1.27 6.16
C LYS A 30 -3.86 2.04 5.13
N VAL A 31 -3.98 1.61 3.88
CA VAL A 31 -3.50 2.37 2.71
C VAL A 31 -4.67 2.46 1.75
N CYS A 32 -5.06 3.68 1.39
CA CYS A 32 -6.03 3.95 0.34
C CYS A 32 -5.25 4.25 -0.93
N ILE A 33 -5.61 3.63 -2.06
CA ILE A 33 -4.88 3.77 -3.33
C ILE A 33 -5.90 4.10 -4.42
N ASP A 34 -5.63 5.15 -5.18
CA ASP A 34 -6.28 5.48 -6.45
C ASP A 34 -5.32 5.14 -7.60
N SER A 35 -5.79 4.30 -8.53
CA SER A 35 -4.97 3.77 -9.62
C SER A 35 -5.81 3.01 -10.65
N GLU A 36 -5.32 2.97 -11.89
CA GLU A 36 -5.83 2.07 -12.93
C GLU A 36 -5.25 0.64 -12.84
N HIS A 37 -4.25 0.42 -11.99
CA HIS A 37 -3.72 -0.93 -11.76
C HIS A 37 -4.78 -1.83 -11.12
N ASN A 38 -4.82 -3.09 -11.55
CA ASN A 38 -5.70 -4.07 -10.92
C ASN A 38 -5.29 -4.36 -9.46
N VAL A 39 -6.26 -4.84 -8.67
CA VAL A 39 -6.08 -5.12 -7.24
C VAL A 39 -4.94 -6.10 -6.98
N ASP A 40 -4.75 -7.11 -7.82
CA ASP A 40 -3.69 -8.10 -7.66
C ASP A 40 -2.30 -7.46 -7.76
N THR A 41 -2.10 -6.57 -8.72
CA THR A 41 -0.84 -5.81 -8.91
C THR A 41 -0.52 -4.96 -7.69
N LEU A 42 -1.53 -4.31 -7.12
CA LEU A 42 -1.39 -3.50 -5.89
C LEU A 42 -1.04 -4.38 -4.69
N LEU A 43 -1.72 -5.52 -4.53
CA LEU A 43 -1.47 -6.47 -3.45
C LEU A 43 -0.06 -7.07 -3.54
N GLU A 44 0.35 -7.53 -4.72
CA GLU A 44 1.70 -8.05 -4.96
C GLU A 44 2.78 -7.00 -4.67
N THR A 45 2.52 -5.75 -5.06
CA THR A 45 3.44 -4.64 -4.77
C THR A 45 3.58 -4.41 -3.28
N LEU A 46 2.48 -4.35 -2.53
CA LEU A 46 2.52 -4.18 -1.07
C LEU A 46 3.16 -5.40 -0.36
N LYS A 47 2.95 -6.62 -0.84
CA LYS A 47 3.59 -7.84 -0.31
C LYS A 47 5.13 -7.81 -0.37
N LYS A 48 5.73 -7.02 -1.27
CA LYS A 48 7.20 -6.82 -1.33
C LYS A 48 7.78 -6.18 -0.06
N THR A 49 6.94 -5.60 0.80
CA THR A 49 7.36 -5.09 2.12
C THR A 49 7.60 -6.20 3.16
N GLY A 50 7.26 -7.45 2.83
CA GLY A 50 7.34 -8.58 3.76
C GLY A 50 6.32 -8.50 4.92
N LYS A 51 5.27 -7.68 4.77
CA LYS A 51 4.19 -7.53 5.76
C LYS A 51 2.95 -8.28 5.28
N THR A 52 2.10 -8.67 6.23
CA THR A 52 0.76 -9.15 5.92
C THR A 52 -0.07 -8.04 5.32
N VAL A 53 -0.70 -8.31 4.17
CA VAL A 53 -1.56 -7.37 3.42
C VAL A 53 -2.87 -8.07 3.11
N THR A 54 -3.99 -7.40 3.40
CA THR A 54 -5.34 -7.87 3.08
C THR A 54 -6.10 -6.76 2.36
N TYR A 55 -6.86 -7.13 1.32
CA TYR A 55 -7.74 -6.19 0.63
C TYR A 55 -9.03 -6.00 1.43
N ILE A 56 -9.45 -4.74 1.61
CA ILE A 56 -10.64 -4.37 2.40
C ILE A 56 -11.79 -3.82 1.55
N GLY A 57 -11.67 -3.87 0.22
CA GLY A 57 -12.65 -3.31 -0.71
C GLY A 57 -12.40 -1.84 -1.10
N PRO A 58 -13.20 -1.29 -2.02
CA PRO A 58 -13.21 0.14 -2.33
C PRO A 58 -13.71 0.96 -1.13
N LYS A 59 -13.36 2.25 -1.12
CA LYS A 59 -13.76 3.22 -0.09
C LYS A 59 -15.24 3.54 -0.16
#